data_AF-A0A4S9QAA1-F1
#
_entry.id   AF-A0A4S9QAA1-F1
#
_cell.length_a   1.000
_cell.length_b   1.000
_cell.length_c   1.000
_cell.angle_alpha   90.00
_cell.angle_beta   90.00
_cell.angle_gamma   90.00
#
_symmetry.space_group_name_H-M   'P 1'
#
loop_
_entity.id
_entity.type
_entity.pdbx_description
1 polymer ?
#
loop_
_entity_poly.entity_id
_entity_poly.type
_entity_poly.pdbx_seq_one_letter_code
_entity_poly.pdbx_strand_id
1 'polypeptide(L)'
;MADRLTQLQDCLDDLATQMFASIRYIQTRHQYGDIPGQPDMSDPTPNAPAPLQPNAAPDTLTATAAEQNPALANNPEASALEGQDPAQIGPDDPVTFQAALKELARDLVLKEQQIEYLISVLPGIGESEANQSQRIQVLEKELREADEERKKALEERETMLDKLGALAGECKRVY
;
A
#
# COMPACT_ATOMS: atom_id res chain seq x y z
N MET A 1 -8.09 -18.74 9.80
CA MET A 1 -8.05 -17.26 9.70
C MET A 1 -7.28 -16.67 10.88
N ALA A 2 -6.07 -17.18 11.15
CA ALA A 2 -5.19 -16.74 12.25
C ALA A 2 -4.33 -15.52 11.87
N ASP A 3 -4.40 -15.10 10.61
CA ASP A 3 -3.60 -14.04 10.01
C ASP A 3 -4.05 -12.62 10.37
N ARG A 4 -4.73 -12.46 11.52
CA ARG A 4 -5.12 -11.15 12.05
C ARG A 4 -4.04 -10.56 12.94
N LEU A 5 -3.31 -11.42 13.64
CA LEU A 5 -2.18 -10.98 14.47
C LEU A 5 -1.00 -10.54 13.59
N THR A 6 -0.70 -11.26 12.51
CA THR A 6 0.30 -10.84 11.51
C THR A 6 -0.12 -9.54 10.85
N GLN A 7 -1.37 -9.43 10.42
CA GLN A 7 -1.91 -8.20 9.82
C GLN A 7 -1.82 -6.99 10.77
N LEU A 8 -1.99 -7.19 12.07
CA LEU A 8 -1.81 -6.13 13.06
C LEU A 8 -0.33 -5.70 13.17
N GLN A 9 0.61 -6.65 13.10
CA GLN A 9 2.04 -6.37 13.08
C GLN A 9 2.40 -5.55 11.83
N ASP A 10 1.95 -5.98 10.64
CA ASP A 10 2.17 -5.25 9.39
C ASP A 10 1.59 -3.83 9.45
N CYS A 11 0.38 -3.66 10.02
CA CYS A 11 -0.23 -2.34 10.17
C CYS A 11 0.55 -1.42 11.13
N LEU A 12 1.15 -1.96 12.19
CA LEU A 12 1.98 -1.18 13.11
C LEU A 12 3.32 -0.77 12.46
N ASP A 13 3.93 -1.66 11.68
CA ASP A 13 5.17 -1.36 10.96
C ASP A 13 4.93 -0.31 9.85
N ASP A 14 3.81 -0.41 9.14
CA ASP A 14 3.34 0.61 8.19
C ASP A 14 3.13 1.96 8.89
N LEU A 15 2.47 1.97 10.06
CA LEU A 15 2.22 3.19 10.83
C LEU A 15 3.54 3.87 11.23
N ALA A 16 4.51 3.10 11.74
CA ALA A 16 5.81 3.63 12.11
C ALA A 16 6.56 4.21 10.90
N THR A 17 6.50 3.52 9.76
CA THR A 17 7.09 4.00 8.49
C THR A 17 6.45 5.30 8.04
N GLN A 18 5.13 5.39 8.11
CA GLN A 18 4.37 6.57 7.76
C GLN A 18 4.65 7.74 8.72
N MET A 19 4.77 7.49 10.02
CA MET A 19 5.17 8.51 11.01
C MET A 19 6.57 9.06 10.69
N PHE A 20 7.53 8.19 10.40
CA PHE A 20 8.88 8.65 10.01
C PHE A 20 8.86 9.47 8.72
N ALA A 21 8.16 8.99 7.68
CA ALA A 21 8.01 9.71 6.42
C ALA A 21 7.33 11.07 6.62
N SER A 22 6.34 11.14 7.52
CA SER A 22 5.62 12.37 7.84
C SER A 22 6.52 13.44 8.44
N ILE A 23 7.32 13.06 9.45
CA ILE A 23 8.26 13.97 10.11
C ILE A 23 9.33 14.43 9.12
N ARG A 24 9.84 13.51 8.30
CA ARG A 24 10.81 13.83 7.25
C ARG A 24 10.24 14.82 6.23
N TYR A 25 9.02 14.59 5.75
CA TYR A 25 8.36 15.50 4.81
C TYR A 25 8.24 16.91 5.40
N ILE A 26 7.76 17.02 6.65
CA ILE A 26 7.67 18.30 7.37
C ILE A 26 9.04 18.97 7.46
N GLN A 27 10.08 18.24 7.84
CA GLN A 27 11.43 18.79 7.99
C GLN A 27 12.04 19.29 6.67
N THR A 28 11.74 18.63 5.56
CA THR A 28 12.39 18.95 4.27
C THR A 28 11.59 19.91 3.40
N ARG A 29 10.27 20.00 3.59
CA ARG A 29 9.37 20.75 2.70
C ARG A 29 8.69 21.94 3.38
N HIS A 30 8.91 22.16 4.69
CA HIS A 30 8.37 23.35 5.34
C HIS A 30 8.93 24.62 4.71
N GLN A 31 8.11 25.66 4.64
CA GLN A 31 8.58 26.98 4.26
C GLN A 31 9.43 27.62 5.36
N TYR A 32 10.26 28.58 4.98
CA TYR A 32 11.00 29.39 5.94
C TYR A 32 10.02 30.33 6.68
N GLY A 33 10.34 30.67 7.93
CA GLY A 33 9.52 31.62 8.68
C GLY A 33 9.68 33.05 8.16
N ASP A 34 8.56 33.78 8.04
CA ASP A 34 8.58 35.20 7.69
C ASP A 34 9.16 36.04 8.83
N ILE A 35 10.34 36.62 8.61
CA ILE A 35 10.96 37.56 9.54
C ILE A 35 10.73 38.98 8.99
N PRO A 36 10.16 39.91 9.80
CA PRO A 36 9.91 41.28 9.36
C PRO A 36 11.20 41.95 8.84
N GLY A 37 11.19 42.35 7.56
CA GLY A 37 12.30 43.06 6.93
C GLY A 37 13.29 42.20 6.13
N GLN A 38 13.10 40.87 6.05
CA GLN A 38 13.86 40.00 5.14
C GLN A 38 13.03 39.55 3.93
N PRO A 39 13.62 39.48 2.73
CA PRO A 39 12.97 38.88 1.57
C PRO A 39 12.85 37.37 1.73
N ASP A 40 11.71 36.81 1.33
CA ASP A 40 11.46 35.37 1.31
C ASP A 40 12.42 34.69 0.31
N MET A 41 13.17 33.69 0.80
CA MET A 41 14.17 32.94 0.04
C MET A 41 13.58 31.70 -0.64
N SER A 42 12.26 31.49 -0.54
CA SER A 42 11.54 30.35 -1.15
C SER A 42 11.49 30.43 -2.68
N ASP A 43 11.60 31.64 -3.25
CA ASP A 43 11.48 31.85 -4.68
C ASP A 43 12.87 31.77 -5.35
N PRO A 44 13.08 30.89 -6.35
CA PRO A 44 14.29 30.95 -7.16
C PRO A 44 14.24 32.26 -7.93
N THR A 45 15.09 33.21 -7.53
CA THR A 45 15.18 34.54 -8.15
C THR A 45 15.02 34.48 -9.68
N PRO A 46 14.04 35.16 -10.30
CA PRO A 46 13.91 35.26 -11.77
C PRO A 46 15.07 36.02 -12.44
N ASN A 47 16.07 36.45 -11.66
CA ASN A 47 17.11 37.35 -12.11
C ASN A 47 18.47 36.93 -11.55
N ALA A 48 18.85 35.68 -11.78
CA ALA A 48 20.27 35.33 -11.78
C ALA A 48 20.88 35.99 -13.03
N PRO A 49 21.83 36.94 -12.91
CA PRO A 49 22.59 37.37 -14.08
C PRO A 49 23.28 36.13 -14.65
N ALA A 50 23.15 35.92 -15.96
CA ALA A 50 23.76 34.80 -16.66
C ALA A 50 25.21 34.60 -16.19
N PRO A 51 25.65 33.35 -15.91
CA PRO A 51 27.00 33.12 -15.43
C PRO A 51 27.98 33.70 -16.44
N LEU A 52 28.83 34.62 -15.97
CA LEU A 52 29.90 35.22 -16.77
C LEU A 52 30.78 34.08 -17.30
N GLN A 53 30.68 33.81 -18.59
CA GLN A 53 31.62 32.93 -19.30
C GLN A 53 33.00 33.58 -19.28
N PRO A 54 34.04 32.91 -18.75
CA PRO A 54 35.40 33.41 -18.83
C PRO A 54 35.98 32.98 -20.18
N ASN A 55 35.75 33.78 -21.23
CA ASN A 55 36.79 34.11 -22.22
C ASN A 55 36.26 34.87 -23.44
N ALA A 56 37.18 35.69 -23.96
CA ALA A 56 37.27 36.29 -25.29
C ALA A 56 36.45 37.57 -25.55
N ALA A 57 37.15 38.71 -25.41
CA ALA A 57 37.02 39.81 -26.36
C ALA A 57 38.00 39.57 -27.54
N PRO A 58 37.94 40.33 -28.65
CA PRO A 58 36.78 40.64 -29.49
C PRO A 58 37.02 40.30 -30.98
N ASP A 59 35.95 40.40 -31.76
CA ASP A 59 35.88 40.78 -33.19
C ASP A 59 36.15 39.79 -34.36
N THR A 60 35.07 39.66 -35.16
CA THR A 60 34.97 39.53 -36.63
C THR A 60 35.17 38.19 -37.39
N LEU A 61 34.19 37.99 -38.31
CA LEU A 61 34.16 37.25 -39.59
C LEU A 61 33.75 35.76 -39.69
N THR A 62 32.52 35.57 -40.21
CA THR A 62 32.08 34.71 -41.35
C THR A 62 31.98 33.17 -41.26
N ALA A 63 30.82 32.68 -41.76
CA ALA A 63 30.53 31.40 -42.47
C ALA A 63 30.50 30.10 -41.62
N THR A 64 29.59 29.12 -41.72
CA THR A 64 28.54 28.73 -42.70
C THR A 64 27.72 27.53 -42.14
N ALA A 65 26.50 27.33 -42.66
CA ALA A 65 25.73 26.07 -42.81
C ALA A 65 25.25 25.32 -41.53
N ALA A 66 23.96 25.33 -41.18
CA ALA A 66 22.83 24.54 -41.73
C ALA A 66 22.64 23.17 -41.05
N GLU A 67 21.59 23.01 -40.23
CA GLU A 67 20.58 21.96 -40.38
C GLU A 67 19.38 22.15 -39.43
N GLN A 68 18.19 21.92 -39.98
CA GLN A 68 16.86 22.14 -39.40
C GLN A 68 16.37 20.85 -38.73
N ASN A 69 15.62 20.96 -37.63
CA ASN A 69 14.45 20.10 -37.42
C ASN A 69 13.41 20.76 -36.49
N PRO A 70 12.21 21.11 -36.99
CA PRO A 70 11.11 21.63 -36.18
C PRO A 70 9.99 20.59 -36.04
N ALA A 71 9.79 20.01 -34.86
CA ALA A 71 8.56 19.26 -34.59
C ALA A 71 8.21 19.20 -33.09
N LEU A 72 6.92 19.35 -32.81
CA LEU A 72 6.18 19.23 -31.55
C LEU A 72 6.02 20.50 -30.69
N ALA A 73 5.15 21.39 -31.20
CA ALA A 73 4.25 22.18 -30.37
C ALA A 73 2.86 21.50 -30.30
N ASN A 74 2.21 21.63 -29.14
CA ASN A 74 0.78 21.48 -28.85
C ASN A 74 0.25 20.10 -28.41
N ASN A 75 0.20 19.91 -27.08
CA ASN A 75 -0.92 19.28 -26.39
C ASN A 75 -1.04 19.87 -24.97
N PRO A 76 -2.15 20.54 -24.59
CA PRO A 76 -2.30 21.22 -23.29
C PRO A 76 -2.98 20.38 -22.19
N GLU A 77 -3.04 19.05 -22.28
CA GLU A 77 -3.77 18.20 -21.31
C GLU A 77 -2.90 17.18 -20.55
N ALA A 78 -1.59 17.40 -20.46
CA ALA A 78 -0.66 16.51 -19.75
C ALA A 78 -0.09 17.07 -18.44
N SER A 79 -0.52 18.24 -17.96
CA SER A 79 0.09 18.88 -16.77
C SER A 79 -0.50 18.45 -15.42
N ALA A 80 -1.34 17.42 -15.36
CA ALA A 80 -1.99 17.03 -14.10
C ALA A 80 -1.24 15.96 -13.29
N LEU A 81 -0.21 15.30 -13.85
CA LEU A 81 0.45 14.17 -13.19
C LEU A 81 1.97 14.06 -13.48
N GLU A 82 2.66 15.18 -13.71
CA GLU A 82 4.13 15.15 -13.75
C GLU A 82 4.69 14.94 -12.35
N GLY A 83 5.18 13.72 -12.13
CA GLY A 83 6.01 13.36 -10.99
C GLY A 83 7.16 14.35 -10.88
N GLN A 84 7.23 15.00 -9.72
CA GLN A 84 8.31 15.93 -9.39
C GLN A 84 9.64 15.18 -9.39
N ASP A 85 10.59 15.72 -10.16
CA ASP A 85 11.98 15.26 -10.21
C ASP A 85 12.56 15.11 -8.79
N PRO A 86 13.24 13.99 -8.47
CA PRO A 86 13.79 13.71 -7.14
C PRO A 86 14.95 14.63 -6.72
N ALA A 87 15.27 15.68 -7.50
CA ALA A 87 16.43 16.53 -7.30
C ALA A 87 16.12 17.94 -6.74
N GLN A 88 14.85 18.36 -6.68
CA GLN A 88 14.48 19.66 -6.08
C GLN A 88 14.07 19.47 -4.62
N ILE A 89 15.08 19.53 -3.74
CA ILE A 89 14.90 19.68 -2.29
C ILE A 89 14.64 21.17 -2.04
N GLY A 90 13.44 21.62 -2.38
CA GLY A 90 12.96 22.98 -2.12
C GLY A 90 11.72 22.95 -1.21
N PRO A 91 11.44 24.05 -0.49
CA PRO A 91 10.19 24.20 0.24
C PRO A 91 9.01 24.11 -0.75
N ASP A 92 7.94 23.44 -0.34
CA ASP A 92 6.71 23.40 -1.13
C ASP A 92 5.94 24.72 -0.99
N ASP A 93 5.05 25.02 -1.94
CA ASP A 93 4.07 26.11 -1.82
C ASP A 93 3.21 25.93 -0.53
N PRO A 94 2.79 27.02 0.17
CA PRO A 94 2.20 26.86 1.49
C PRO A 94 0.83 26.18 1.42
N VAL A 95 0.12 26.36 0.30
CA VAL A 95 -1.19 25.74 0.07
C VAL A 95 -1.02 24.25 -0.17
N THR A 96 -0.04 23.85 -0.98
CA THR A 96 0.23 22.43 -1.25
C THR A 96 0.76 21.73 -0.02
N PHE A 97 1.67 22.36 0.74
CA PHE A 97 2.19 21.83 2.00
C PHE A 97 1.09 21.64 3.05
N GLN A 98 0.19 22.61 3.22
CA GLN A 98 -0.95 22.46 4.14
C GLN A 98 -1.94 21.39 3.68
N ALA A 99 -2.18 21.25 2.38
CA ALA A 99 -3.04 20.20 1.85
C ALA A 99 -2.44 18.82 2.13
N ALA A 100 -1.14 18.65 1.86
CA ALA A 100 -0.40 17.41 2.14
C ALA A 100 -0.39 17.07 3.64
N LEU A 101 -0.20 18.05 4.53
CA LEU A 101 -0.30 17.86 5.98
C LEU A 101 -1.66 17.33 6.42
N LYS A 102 -2.75 17.87 5.85
CA LYS A 102 -4.12 17.42 6.17
C LYS A 102 -4.39 16.01 5.66
N GLU A 103 -3.87 15.67 4.48
CA GLU A 103 -3.97 14.32 3.93
C GLU A 103 -3.21 13.31 4.79
N LEU A 104 -1.97 13.62 5.14
CA LEU A 104 -1.12 12.81 6.01
C LEU A 104 -1.73 12.58 7.40
N ALA A 105 -2.29 13.63 8.01
CA ALA A 105 -2.99 13.52 9.28
C ALA A 105 -4.25 12.65 9.17
N ARG A 106 -5.01 12.78 8.08
CA ARG A 106 -6.20 11.95 7.84
C ARG A 106 -5.82 10.48 7.70
N ASP A 107 -4.78 10.18 6.93
CA ASP A 107 -4.34 8.81 6.70
C ASP A 107 -3.83 8.15 7.99
N LEU A 108 -3.08 8.90 8.82
CA LEU A 108 -2.64 8.44 10.14
C LEU A 108 -3.83 8.06 11.04
N VAL A 109 -4.86 8.92 11.10
CA VAL A 109 -6.08 8.67 11.88
C VAL A 109 -6.85 7.46 11.36
N LEU A 110 -6.92 7.27 10.04
CA LEU A 110 -7.59 6.10 9.46
C LEU A 110 -6.82 4.81 9.75
N LYS A 111 -5.49 4.83 9.66
CA LYS A 111 -4.63 3.70 10.05
C LYS A 111 -4.80 3.34 11.52
N GLU A 112 -4.88 4.33 12.40
CA GLU A 112 -5.09 4.08 13.84
C GLU A 112 -6.47 3.47 14.13
N GLN A 113 -7.53 3.95 13.46
CA GLN A 113 -8.86 3.30 13.52
C GLN A 113 -8.84 1.86 13.00
N GLN A 114 -8.09 1.60 11.92
CA GLN A 114 -7.93 0.26 11.38
C GLN A 114 -7.22 -0.67 12.37
N ILE A 115 -6.19 -0.18 13.06
CA ILE A 115 -5.48 -0.89 14.13
C ILE A 115 -6.43 -1.20 15.30
N GLU A 116 -7.22 -0.22 15.75
CA GLU A 116 -8.20 -0.42 16.82
C GLU A 116 -9.26 -1.47 16.44
N TYR A 117 -9.77 -1.40 15.21
CA TYR A 117 -10.70 -2.40 14.68
C TYR A 117 -10.06 -3.79 14.64
N LEU A 118 -8.82 -3.91 14.14
CA LEU A 118 -8.09 -5.18 14.10
C LEU A 118 -7.94 -5.79 15.49
N ILE A 119 -7.60 -4.97 16.48
CA ILE A 119 -7.51 -5.40 17.89
C ILE A 119 -8.87 -5.91 18.38
N SER A 120 -9.96 -5.20 18.07
CA SER A 120 -11.31 -5.59 18.49
C SER A 120 -11.80 -6.92 17.91
N VAL A 121 -11.28 -7.30 16.74
CA VAL A 121 -11.66 -8.53 16.01
C VAL A 121 -10.63 -9.65 16.22
N LEU A 122 -9.64 -9.47 17.10
CA LEU A 122 -8.66 -10.53 17.40
C LEU A 122 -9.37 -11.78 17.96
N PRO A 123 -9.20 -12.95 17.32
CA PRO A 123 -9.83 -14.17 17.79
C PRO A 123 -9.26 -14.56 19.16
N GLY A 124 -10.14 -14.91 20.10
CA GLY A 124 -9.75 -15.29 21.45
C GLY A 124 -9.42 -14.12 22.38
N ILE A 125 -9.60 -12.87 21.94
CA ILE A 125 -9.47 -11.72 22.85
C ILE A 125 -10.53 -11.80 23.96
N GLY A 126 -10.09 -11.71 25.21
CA GLY A 126 -10.96 -11.79 26.39
C GLY A 126 -11.33 -13.21 26.85
N GLU A 127 -10.96 -14.27 26.13
CA GLU A 127 -11.06 -15.64 26.64
C GLU A 127 -9.79 -16.04 27.40
N SER A 128 -9.94 -16.74 28.53
CA SER A 128 -8.81 -17.31 29.25
C SER A 128 -8.24 -18.53 28.53
N GLU A 129 -6.93 -18.76 28.68
CA GLU A 129 -6.26 -19.94 28.13
C GLU A 129 -6.93 -21.25 28.57
N ALA A 130 -7.40 -21.32 29.83
CA ALA A 130 -8.12 -22.47 30.35
C ALA A 130 -9.43 -22.74 29.58
N ASN A 131 -10.21 -21.70 29.31
CA ASN A 131 -11.45 -21.83 28.52
C ASN A 131 -11.15 -22.23 27.08
N GLN A 132 -10.12 -21.64 26.47
CA GLN A 132 -9.67 -21.99 25.12
C GLN A 132 -9.23 -23.45 25.04
N SER A 133 -8.44 -23.91 26.01
CA SER A 133 -7.96 -25.30 26.10
C SER A 133 -9.11 -26.29 26.28
N GLN A 134 -10.06 -25.98 27.16
CA GLN A 134 -11.25 -26.81 27.34
C GLN A 134 -12.08 -26.89 26.07
N ARG A 135 -12.25 -25.77 25.36
CA ARG A 135 -12.96 -25.73 24.08
C ARG A 135 -12.26 -26.57 23.02
N ILE A 136 -10.93 -26.57 22.98
CA ILE A 136 -10.14 -27.45 22.09
C ILE A 136 -10.43 -28.92 22.40
N GLN A 137 -10.42 -29.33 23.67
CA GLN A 137 -10.69 -30.72 24.05
C GLN A 137 -12.12 -31.17 23.69
N VAL A 138 -13.11 -30.29 23.85
CA VAL A 138 -14.49 -30.57 23.44
C VAL A 138 -14.57 -30.72 21.92
N LEU A 139 -13.99 -29.80 21.16
CA LEU A 139 -13.97 -29.86 19.70
C LEU A 139 -13.23 -31.11 19.19
N GLU A 140 -12.15 -31.53 19.83
CA GLU A 140 -11.43 -32.76 19.47
C GLU A 140 -12.32 -33.99 19.67
N LYS A 141 -13.09 -34.03 20.76
CA LYS A 141 -14.04 -35.11 21.02
C LYS A 141 -15.17 -35.13 19.98
N GLU A 142 -15.77 -33.97 19.69
CA GLU A 142 -16.82 -33.84 18.68
C GLU A 142 -16.32 -34.25 17.29
N LEU A 143 -15.09 -33.86 16.93
CA LEU A 143 -14.46 -34.23 15.67
C LEU A 143 -14.30 -35.76 15.56
N ARG A 144 -13.87 -36.41 16.65
CA ARG A 144 -13.73 -37.87 16.70
C ARG A 144 -15.05 -38.59 16.50
N GLU A 145 -16.11 -38.12 17.16
CA GLU A 145 -17.46 -38.69 17.02
C GLU A 145 -17.98 -38.53 15.59
N ALA A 146 -17.80 -37.34 14.99
CA ALA A 146 -18.18 -37.07 13.61
C ALA A 146 -17.40 -37.94 12.60
N ASP A 147 -16.10 -38.18 12.84
CA ASP A 147 -15.28 -39.07 12.00
C ASP A 147 -15.74 -40.53 12.09
N GLU A 148 -16.13 -41.01 13.28
CA GLU A 148 -16.68 -42.36 13.46
C GLU A 148 -18.03 -42.52 12.75
N GLU A 149 -18.89 -41.52 12.82
CA GLU A 149 -20.16 -41.50 12.09
C GLU A 149 -19.94 -41.51 10.58
N ARG A 150 -19.03 -40.64 10.10
CA ARG A 150 -18.63 -40.60 8.68
C ARG A 150 -18.10 -41.96 8.22
N LYS A 151 -17.31 -42.65 9.05
CA LYS A 151 -16.78 -43.98 8.73
C LYS A 151 -17.91 -45.00 8.57
N LYS A 152 -18.86 -45.05 9.50
CA LYS A 152 -20.03 -45.95 9.42
C LYS A 152 -20.87 -45.66 8.18
N ALA A 153 -21.13 -44.39 7.87
CA ALA A 153 -21.87 -44.00 6.69
C ALA A 153 -21.17 -44.43 5.38
N LEU A 154 -19.83 -44.40 5.34
CA LEU A 154 -19.06 -44.91 4.21
C LEU A 154 -19.17 -46.43 4.07
N GLU A 155 -19.09 -47.17 5.18
CA GLU A 155 -19.26 -48.64 5.19
C GLU A 155 -20.67 -49.02 4.68
N GLU A 156 -21.72 -48.36 5.16
CA GLU A 156 -23.09 -48.57 4.68
C GLU A 156 -23.22 -48.25 3.20
N ARG A 157 -22.63 -47.14 2.74
CA ARG A 157 -22.61 -46.76 1.32
C ARG A 157 -21.93 -47.82 0.46
N GLU A 158 -20.79 -48.35 0.90
CA GLU A 158 -20.06 -49.41 0.20
C GLU A 158 -20.91 -50.69 0.09
N THR A 159 -21.53 -51.12 1.19
CA THR A 159 -22.42 -52.30 1.14
C THR A 159 -23.62 -52.11 0.23
N MET A 160 -24.18 -50.90 0.13
CA MET A 160 -25.26 -50.60 -0.81
C MET A 160 -24.78 -50.60 -2.27
N LEU A 161 -23.57 -50.09 -2.54
CA LEU A 161 -22.97 -50.15 -3.87
C LEU A 161 -22.71 -51.58 -4.32
N ASP A 162 -22.23 -52.45 -3.43
CA ASP A 162 -22.01 -53.87 -3.75
C ASP A 162 -23.32 -54.57 -4.12
N LYS A 163 -24.40 -54.31 -3.38
CA LYS A 163 -25.75 -54.83 -3.68
C LYS A 163 -26.25 -54.34 -5.04
N LEU A 164 -26.08 -53.05 -5.34
CA LEU A 164 -26.46 -52.48 -6.64
C LEU A 164 -25.61 -53.06 -7.77
N GLY A 165 -24.31 -53.27 -7.55
CA GLY A 165 -23.40 -53.89 -8.50
C GLY A 165 -23.79 -55.32 -8.83
N ALA A 166 -24.18 -56.10 -7.83
CA ALA A 166 -24.69 -57.46 -8.01
C ALA A 166 -25.96 -57.48 -8.88
N LEU A 167 -26.96 -56.65 -8.54
CA LEU A 167 -28.21 -56.54 -9.30
C LEU A 167 -27.98 -56.07 -10.75
N ALA A 168 -27.09 -55.09 -10.95
CA ALA A 168 -26.73 -54.63 -12.29
C ALA A 168 -26.02 -55.73 -13.10
N GLY A 169 -25.16 -56.54 -12.45
CA GLY A 169 -24.50 -57.68 -13.07
C GLY A 169 -25.48 -58.79 -13.49
N GLU A 170 -26.49 -59.08 -12.68
CA GLU A 170 -27.56 -60.03 -13.00
C GLU A 170 -28.41 -59.51 -14.17
N CYS A 171 -28.83 -58.25 -14.17
CA CYS A 171 -29.61 -57.65 -15.25
C CYS A 171 -28.86 -57.67 -16.60
N LYS A 172 -27.54 -57.45 -16.59
CA LYS A 172 -26.69 -57.53 -17.79
C LYS A 172 -26.52 -58.95 -18.34
N ARG A 173 -26.73 -59.99 -17.51
CA ARG A 173 -26.65 -61.39 -17.93
C ARG A 173 -27.94 -61.91 -18.59
N VAL A 174 -29.05 -61.23 -18.36
CA VAL A 174 -30.40 -61.62 -18.83
C VAL A 174 -30.74 -61.01 -20.20
N TYR A 175 -30.03 -59.97 -20.62
CA TYR A 175 -30.10 -59.35 -21.96
C TYR A 175 -28.87 -59.70 -22.79
#